data_AF-A0A3S5CKV9-F1
#
_entry.id   AF-A0A3S5CKV9-F1
#
_cell.length_a   1.000
_cell.length_b   1.000
_cell.length_c   1.000
_cell.angle_alpha   90.00
_cell.angle_beta   90.00
_cell.angle_gamma   90.00
#
_symmetry.space_group_name_H-M   'P 1'
#
loop_
_entity.id
_entity.type
_entity.pdbx_description
1 polymer ?
#
loop_
_entity_poly.entity_id
_entity_poly.type
_entity_poly.pdbx_seq_one_letter_code
_entity_poly.pdbx_strand_id
1 'polypeptide(L)'
;MTDNRIESLLSSTGEPMFVKSRLPSLQRLELRGNQLLTTQGLEKMDHLVELYLAANMIKRLDGIDQLFCLTRLHLRDNQITNLDGFSQKMVLLEYINLRLQDYF
;
A
#
# COMPACT_ATOMS: atom_id res chain seq x y z
N MET A 1 10.93 -14.13 13.33
CA MET A 1 10.68 -12.75 12.92
C MET A 1 9.38 -12.78 12.16
N THR A 2 8.32 -12.24 12.73
CA THR A 2 6.96 -12.32 12.16
C THR A 2 6.89 -11.51 10.88
N ASP A 3 6.39 -12.13 9.83
CA ASP A 3 6.18 -11.55 8.51
C ASP A 3 5.06 -10.51 8.60
N ASN A 4 5.40 -9.24 8.85
CA ASN A 4 4.40 -8.17 8.95
C ASN A 4 3.96 -7.82 7.52
N ARG A 5 2.98 -8.55 7.01
CA ARG A 5 2.36 -8.34 5.70
C ARG A 5 0.92 -7.91 5.85
N ILE A 6 0.42 -7.13 4.91
CA ILE A 6 -0.98 -6.72 4.88
C ILE A 6 -1.90 -7.95 4.80
N GLU A 7 -1.54 -8.96 4.02
CA GLU A 7 -2.27 -10.23 3.91
C GLU A 7 -2.38 -11.02 5.24
N SER A 8 -1.49 -10.77 6.20
CA SER A 8 -1.54 -11.42 7.52
C SER A 8 -2.64 -10.85 8.43
N LEU A 9 -3.20 -9.68 8.07
CA LEU A 9 -4.30 -9.05 8.78
C LEU A 9 -5.61 -9.71 8.33
N LEU A 10 -6.02 -10.71 9.09
CA LEU A 10 -7.27 -11.44 8.89
C LEU A 10 -8.37 -10.89 9.82
N SER A 11 -9.60 -10.94 9.32
CA SER A 11 -10.79 -10.77 10.14
C SER A 11 -10.95 -11.92 11.15
N SER A 12 -11.91 -11.79 12.07
CA SER A 12 -12.23 -12.86 13.05
C SER A 12 -12.67 -14.18 12.40
N THR A 13 -13.08 -14.16 11.13
CA THR A 13 -13.47 -15.36 10.37
C THR A 13 -12.32 -15.94 9.53
N GLY A 14 -11.10 -15.41 9.64
CA GLY A 14 -9.93 -15.88 8.88
C GLY A 14 -9.83 -15.34 7.45
N GLU A 15 -10.78 -14.52 7.01
CA GLU A 15 -10.75 -13.89 5.69
C GLU A 15 -9.86 -12.63 5.68
N PRO A 16 -9.22 -12.27 4.55
CA PRO A 16 -8.44 -11.04 4.43
C PRO A 16 -9.23 -9.80 4.87
N MET A 17 -8.61 -8.96 5.71
CA MET A 17 -9.26 -7.74 6.22
C MET A 17 -9.51 -6.72 5.09
N PHE A 18 -8.57 -6.60 4.14
CA PHE A 18 -8.58 -5.57 3.10
C PHE A 18 -9.21 -6.07 1.80
N VAL A 19 -10.53 -6.21 1.84
CA VAL A 19 -11.35 -6.48 0.65
C VAL A 19 -12.53 -5.52 0.61
N LYS A 20 -12.91 -5.09 -0.60
CA LYS A 20 -14.03 -4.15 -0.83
C LYS A 20 -15.34 -4.55 -0.17
N SER A 21 -15.67 -5.84 -0.15
CA SER A 21 -16.90 -6.33 0.49
C SER A 21 -16.94 -6.10 2.01
N ARG A 22 -15.78 -5.96 2.66
CA ARG A 22 -15.67 -5.71 4.11
C ARG A 22 -15.58 -4.22 4.44
N LEU A 23 -14.85 -3.46 3.62
CA LEU A 23 -14.61 -2.02 3.85
C LEU A 23 -15.05 -1.19 2.63
N PRO A 24 -16.34 -1.25 2.24
CA PRO A 24 -16.82 -0.75 0.95
C PRO A 24 -16.71 0.76 0.77
N SER A 25 -16.67 1.52 1.87
CA SER A 25 -16.60 2.97 1.86
C SER A 25 -15.21 3.51 2.23
N LEU A 26 -14.22 2.65 2.45
CA LEU A 26 -12.88 3.09 2.84
C LEU A 26 -12.16 3.75 1.66
N GLN A 27 -11.96 5.05 1.72
CA GLN A 27 -11.28 5.83 0.67
C GLN A 27 -9.82 6.16 1.02
N ARG A 28 -9.47 6.18 2.31
CA ARG A 28 -8.15 6.51 2.82
C ARG A 28 -7.67 5.42 3.77
N LEU A 29 -6.45 4.93 3.56
CA LEU A 29 -5.82 3.93 4.41
C LEU A 29 -4.49 4.45 4.96
N GLU A 30 -4.35 4.41 6.28
CA GLU A 30 -3.18 4.86 7.03
C GLU A 30 -2.45 3.66 7.63
N LEU A 31 -1.22 3.43 7.19
CA LEU A 31 -0.35 2.33 7.60
C LEU A 31 1.10 2.79 7.83
N ARG A 32 1.32 4.09 8.06
CA ARG A 32 2.64 4.63 8.38
C ARG A 32 3.23 4.03 9.67
N GLY A 33 4.56 3.91 9.71
CA GLY A 33 5.28 3.50 10.92
C GLY A 33 5.11 2.02 11.28
N ASN A 34 4.74 1.18 10.31
CA ASN A 34 4.67 -0.26 10.48
C ASN A 34 5.97 -0.92 9.99
N GLN A 35 5.99 -2.26 9.95
CA GLN A 35 7.14 -3.05 9.51
C GLN A 35 6.85 -3.78 8.20
N LEU A 36 6.00 -3.19 7.34
CA LEU A 36 5.54 -3.82 6.10
C LEU A 36 6.71 -4.02 5.13
N LEU A 37 6.78 -5.21 4.52
CA LEU A 37 7.83 -5.57 3.56
C LEU A 37 7.37 -5.46 2.09
N THR A 38 6.07 -5.53 1.85
CA THR A 38 5.41 -5.45 0.54
C THR A 38 4.01 -4.84 0.69
N THR A 39 3.43 -4.38 -0.41
CA THR A 39 2.04 -3.92 -0.53
C THR A 39 1.04 -5.04 -0.87
N GLN A 40 1.52 -6.28 -1.05
CA GLN A 40 0.68 -7.45 -1.32
C GLN A 40 -0.47 -7.59 -0.30
N GLY A 41 -1.67 -7.85 -0.80
CA GLY A 41 -2.90 -7.96 -0.01
C GLY A 41 -3.85 -6.76 -0.12
N LEU A 42 -3.48 -5.72 -0.89
CA LEU A 42 -4.35 -4.56 -1.17
C LEU A 42 -5.05 -4.63 -2.53
N GLU A 43 -4.85 -5.68 -3.32
CA GLU A 43 -5.26 -5.77 -4.73
C GLU A 43 -6.78 -5.61 -4.94
N LYS A 44 -7.56 -5.88 -3.89
CA LYS A 44 -9.04 -5.82 -3.91
C LYS A 44 -9.60 -4.51 -3.36
N MET A 45 -8.76 -3.53 -3.04
CA MET A 45 -9.15 -2.21 -2.56
C MET A 45 -9.21 -1.20 -3.72
N ASP A 46 -9.83 -1.58 -4.85
CA ASP A 46 -9.87 -0.80 -6.09
C ASP A 46 -10.53 0.58 -5.96
N HIS A 47 -11.27 0.80 -4.88
CA HIS A 47 -11.94 2.05 -4.52
C HIS A 47 -11.10 2.97 -3.62
N LEU A 48 -9.89 2.57 -3.24
CA LEU A 48 -9.02 3.39 -2.39
C LEU A 48 -8.46 4.59 -3.17
N VAL A 49 -8.54 5.78 -2.58
CA VAL A 49 -8.12 7.04 -3.18
C VAL A 49 -6.79 7.54 -2.61
N GLU A 50 -6.55 7.30 -1.33
CA GLU A 50 -5.32 7.71 -0.65
C GLU A 50 -4.71 6.55 0.16
N LEU A 51 -3.41 6.31 -0.04
CA LEU A 51 -2.66 5.26 0.65
C LEU A 51 -1.38 5.82 1.27
N TYR A 52 -1.28 5.70 2.59
CA TYR A 52 -0.14 6.18 3.37
C TYR A 52 0.64 5.01 3.96
N LEU A 53 1.87 4.82 3.46
CA LEU A 53 2.76 3.70 3.77
C LEU A 53 4.15 4.18 4.20
N ALA A 54 4.29 5.45 4.59
CA ALA A 54 5.58 6.01 4.97
C ALA A 54 6.19 5.31 6.20
N ALA A 55 7.51 5.31 6.33
CA ALA A 55 8.21 4.70 7.46
C ALA A 55 7.84 3.21 7.64
N ASN A 56 7.99 2.44 6.57
CA ASN A 56 7.87 0.99 6.55
C ASN A 56 9.19 0.38 6.03
N MET A 57 9.23 -0.92 5.76
CA MET A 57 10.38 -1.62 5.18
C MET A 57 10.07 -2.17 3.79
N ILE A 58 9.19 -1.49 3.04
CA ILE A 58 8.68 -1.97 1.75
C ILE A 58 9.83 -1.98 0.75
N LYS A 59 10.07 -3.16 0.15
CA LYS A 59 11.09 -3.35 -0.89
C LYS A 59 10.49 -3.49 -2.28
N ARG A 60 9.23 -3.94 -2.36
CA ARG A 60 8.51 -4.23 -3.61
C ARG A 60 7.08 -3.72 -3.52
N LEU A 61 6.58 -3.21 -4.64
CA LEU A 61 5.22 -2.72 -4.79
C LEU A 61 4.37 -3.76 -5.52
N ASP A 62 4.00 -4.81 -4.81
CA ASP A 62 3.16 -5.87 -5.38
C ASP A 62 1.67 -5.48 -5.28
N GLY A 63 0.93 -5.59 -6.38
CA GLY A 63 -0.54 -5.43 -6.39
C GLY A 63 -1.08 -4.00 -6.40
N ILE A 64 -0.23 -2.98 -6.31
CA ILE A 64 -0.69 -1.57 -6.29
C ILE A 64 -1.29 -1.12 -7.62
N ASP A 65 -0.95 -1.78 -8.72
CA ASP A 65 -1.47 -1.49 -10.06
C ASP A 65 -2.97 -1.81 -10.21
N GLN A 66 -3.55 -2.53 -9.26
CA GLN A 66 -4.99 -2.80 -9.16
C GLN A 66 -5.77 -1.69 -8.45
N LEU A 67 -5.09 -0.72 -7.84
CA LEU A 67 -5.71 0.40 -7.12
C LEU A 67 -6.06 1.53 -8.10
N PHE A 68 -7.02 1.28 -9.00
CA PHE A 68 -7.32 2.16 -10.13
C PHE A 68 -7.81 3.56 -9.71
N CYS A 69 -8.41 3.69 -8.52
CA CYS A 69 -8.87 4.98 -7.97
C CYS A 69 -7.80 5.76 -7.20
N LEU A 70 -6.57 5.23 -7.07
CA LEU A 70 -5.55 5.84 -6.22
C LEU A 70 -5.04 7.15 -6.81
N THR A 71 -5.19 8.25 -6.06
CA THR A 71 -4.70 9.58 -6.43
C THR A 71 -3.46 9.99 -5.67
N ARG A 72 -3.27 9.48 -4.45
CA ARG A 72 -2.13 9.79 -3.59
C ARG A 72 -1.52 8.53 -3.00
N LEU A 73 -0.21 8.38 -3.19
CA LEU A 73 0.58 7.29 -2.64
C LEU A 73 1.81 7.83 -1.90
N HIS A 74 1.87 7.62 -0.58
CA HIS A 74 2.98 8.11 0.24
C HIS A 74 3.87 6.95 0.71
N LEU A 75 5.07 6.86 0.14
CA LEU A 75 6.04 5.78 0.34
C LEU A 75 7.37 6.25 0.96
N ARG A 76 7.45 7.50 1.45
CA ARG A 76 8.64 8.04 2.11
C ARG A 76 9.20 7.10 3.17
N ASP A 77 10.52 7.04 3.33
CA ASP A 77 11.19 6.22 4.34
C ASP A 77 10.83 4.73 4.21
N ASN A 78 10.96 4.19 2.98
CA ASN A 78 10.90 2.75 2.67
C ASN A 78 12.23 2.28 2.04
N GLN A 79 12.31 1.00 1.65
CA GLN A 79 13.49 0.36 1.07
C GLN A 79 13.30 0.01 -0.42
N ILE A 80 12.52 0.82 -1.14
CA ILE A 80 12.16 0.60 -2.54
C ILE A 80 13.37 0.90 -3.43
N THR A 81 13.80 -0.08 -4.23
CA THR A 81 14.98 0.05 -5.11
C THR A 81 14.62 0.19 -6.58
N ASN A 82 13.39 -0.12 -6.97
CA ASN A 82 12.84 0.08 -8.31
C ASN A 82 11.34 0.42 -8.23
N LEU A 83 10.77 0.87 -9.34
CA LEU A 83 9.36 1.23 -9.42
C LEU A 83 8.55 0.16 -10.15
N ASP A 84 9.00 -1.10 -10.08
CA ASP A 84 8.20 -2.23 -10.56
C ASP A 84 6.95 -2.32 -9.67
N GLY A 85 5.78 -2.38 -10.31
CA GLY A 85 4.49 -2.33 -9.62
C GLY A 85 3.60 -1.17 -10.06
N PHE A 86 4.18 -0.11 -10.65
CA PHE A 86 3.38 0.90 -11.36
C PHE A 86 3.00 0.41 -12.76
N SER A 87 1.83 0.81 -13.25
CA SER A 87 1.39 0.47 -14.60
C SER A 87 0.63 1.64 -15.26
N GLN A 88 0.46 1.56 -16.57
CA GLN A 88 -0.33 2.54 -17.35
C GLN A 88 -1.81 2.62 -16.93
N LYS A 89 -2.30 1.68 -16.11
CA LYS A 89 -3.68 1.69 -15.60
C LYS A 89 -3.88 2.64 -14.42
N MET A 90 -2.79 3.09 -13.77
CA MET A 90 -2.84 4.01 -12.63
C MET A 90 -3.01 5.46 -13.10
N VAL A 91 -4.02 5.69 -13.95
CA VAL A 91 -4.22 6.96 -14.67
C VAL A 91 -4.64 8.13 -13.79
N LEU A 92 -5.13 7.84 -12.57
CA LEU A 92 -5.57 8.83 -11.60
C LEU A 92 -4.49 9.22 -10.58
N LEU A 93 -3.31 8.61 -10.63
CA LEU A 93 -2.26 8.86 -9.65
C LEU A 93 -1.60 10.22 -9.89
N GLU A 94 -1.85 11.15 -8.97
CA GLU A 94 -1.43 12.56 -9.08
C GLU A 94 -0.22 12.88 -8.19
N TYR A 95 -0.05 12.14 -7.09
CA TYR A 95 0.99 12.40 -6.10
C TYR A 95 1.66 11.10 -5.64
N ILE A 96 2.99 11.09 -5.73
CA ILE A 96 3.84 10.03 -5.16
C ILE A 96 4.96 10.67 -4.34
N ASN A 97 5.15 10.20 -3.11
CA ASN A 97 6.31 10.56 -2.29
C ASN A 97 7.22 9.36 -2.06
N LEU A 98 8.41 9.36 -2.65
CA LEU A 98 9.44 8.31 -2.54
C LEU A 98 10.70 8.78 -1.81
N ARG A 99 10.65 9.93 -1.11
CA ARG A 99 11.83 10.49 -0.44
C ARG A 99 12.41 9.48 0.56
N LEU A 100 13.72 9.27 0.49
CA LEU A 100 14.46 8.47 1.48
C LEU A 100 14.77 9.33 2.71
N GLN A 101 15.10 8.71 3.84
CA GLN A 101 15.69 9.46 4.95
C GLN A 101 17.05 9.99 4.48
N ASP A 102 17.11 11.30 4.24
CA ASP A 102 18.38 12.03 4.22
C ASP A 102 18.85 12.10 5.68
N TYR A 103 19.79 11.23 6.06
CA TYR A 103 20.57 11.44 7.28
C TYR A 103 21.44 12.68 7.04
N PHE A 104 21.14 13.78 7.73
CA PHE A 104 22.10 14.87 7.94
C PHE A 104 23.01 14.53 9.11
#